data_AF-A0A840I699-F1
#
_entry.id   AF-A0A840I699-F1
#
_cell.length_a   1.000
_cell.length_b   1.000
_cell.length_c   1.000
_cell.angle_alpha   90.00
_cell.angle_beta   90.00
_cell.angle_gamma   90.00
#
_symmetry.space_group_name_H-M   'P 1'
#
loop_
_entity.id
_entity.type
_entity.pdbx_description
1 polymer ?
#
loop_
_entity_poly.entity_id
_entity_poly.type
_entity_poly.pdbx_seq_one_letter_code
_entity_poly.pdbx_strand_id
1 'polypeptide(L)'
;MTINWSTPEAEAGANGPFRELVSKKELMRRLGVKSPTTIYNMVARGELPPAIEIGRGTKRWDWAAVVRKVAAAQERAFEALIARQARAREERQKRLFGDSRTEARS
;
A
#
# COMPACT_ATOMS: atom_id res chain seq x y z
N MET A 1 12.13 2.40 -56.37
CA MET A 1 11.75 3.19 -55.18
C MET A 1 11.68 2.23 -54.01
N THR A 2 12.79 2.06 -53.31
CA THR A 2 12.89 1.13 -52.17
C THR A 2 12.58 1.93 -50.92
N ILE A 3 11.43 1.69 -50.31
CA ILE A 3 11.10 2.26 -49.00
C ILE A 3 12.00 1.52 -48.01
N ASN A 4 13.02 2.23 -47.54
CA ASN A 4 13.89 1.77 -46.47
C ASN A 4 13.09 1.93 -45.17
N TRP A 5 12.54 0.83 -44.63
CA TRP A 5 12.01 0.81 -43.26
C TRP A 5 13.20 0.87 -42.31
N SER A 6 13.74 2.08 -42.09
CA SER A 6 14.60 2.33 -40.94
C SER A 6 13.78 2.03 -39.69
N THR A 7 14.11 0.92 -39.04
CA THR A 7 13.75 0.63 -37.65
C THR A 7 13.95 1.91 -36.84
N PRO A 8 12.95 2.42 -36.11
CA PRO A 8 13.21 3.34 -35.01
C PRO A 8 13.79 2.53 -33.84
N GLU A 9 14.97 1.96 -34.03
CA GLU A 9 15.83 1.57 -32.91
C GLU A 9 16.61 2.81 -32.49
N ALA A 10 16.64 3.04 -31.17
CA ALA A 10 17.56 3.93 -30.46
C ALA A 10 17.12 5.37 -30.08
N GLU A 11 15.88 5.58 -29.60
CA GLU A 11 15.59 6.73 -28.70
C GLU A 11 14.71 6.40 -27.47
N ALA A 12 14.60 5.13 -27.06
CA ALA A 12 13.94 4.77 -25.80
C ALA A 12 14.94 4.35 -24.69
N GLY A 13 16.18 4.81 -24.79
CA GLY A 13 17.28 4.54 -23.84
C GLY A 13 17.45 5.57 -22.72
N ALA A 14 16.42 6.34 -22.33
CA ALA A 14 16.56 7.36 -21.28
C ALA A 14 15.34 7.59 -20.36
N ASN A 15 14.25 6.82 -20.50
CA ASN A 15 13.10 6.93 -19.62
C ASN A 15 12.82 5.57 -18.96
N GLY A 16 13.61 5.23 -17.92
CA GLY A 16 13.10 4.33 -16.88
C GLY A 16 11.74 4.85 -16.39
N PRO A 17 10.85 4.00 -15.82
CA PRO A 17 9.50 4.42 -15.44
C PRO A 17 9.60 5.74 -14.67
N PHE A 18 9.10 6.83 -15.26
CA PHE A 18 9.33 8.18 -14.75
C PHE A 18 9.06 8.17 -13.25
N ARG A 19 10.10 8.37 -12.43
CA ARG A 19 9.95 8.45 -10.98
C ARG A 19 9.09 9.68 -10.70
N GLU A 20 7.79 9.45 -10.50
CA GLU A 20 6.85 10.52 -10.26
C GLU A 20 7.09 11.07 -8.85
N LEU A 21 7.77 12.22 -8.78
CA LEU A 21 8.12 12.89 -7.54
C LEU A 21 7.07 13.92 -7.14
N VAL A 22 6.21 13.54 -6.21
CA VAL A 22 5.11 14.38 -5.74
C VAL A 22 5.56 15.31 -4.60
N SER A 23 5.02 16.52 -4.59
CA SER A 23 5.20 17.47 -3.48
C SER A 23 4.37 17.06 -2.27
N LYS A 24 4.66 17.62 -1.08
CA LYS A 24 3.85 17.41 0.12
C LYS A 24 2.37 17.74 -0.11
N LYS A 25 2.08 18.85 -0.78
CA LYS A 25 0.70 19.30 -1.06
C LYS A 25 -0.03 18.31 -1.97
N GLU A 26 0.67 17.79 -2.97
CA GLU A 26 0.09 16.80 -3.89
C GLU A 26 -0.12 15.46 -3.21
N LEU A 27 0.84 15.02 -2.40
CA LEU A 27 0.71 13.82 -1.56
C LEU A 27 -0.51 13.91 -0.63
N MET A 28 -0.71 15.05 0.03
CA MET A 28 -1.88 15.31 0.87
C MET A 28 -3.20 15.20 0.09
N ARG A 29 -3.25 15.79 -1.11
CA ARG A 29 -4.43 15.74 -1.99
C ARG A 29 -4.77 14.31 -2.37
N ARG A 30 -3.77 13.53 -2.81
CA ARG A 30 -3.96 12.14 -3.27
C ARG A 30 -4.32 11.19 -2.13
N LEU A 31 -3.76 11.39 -0.94
CA LEU A 31 -4.09 10.59 0.25
C LEU A 31 -5.36 11.07 0.98
N GLY A 32 -6.00 12.16 0.54
CA GLY A 32 -7.17 12.73 1.21
C GLY A 32 -6.89 13.32 2.59
N VAL A 33 -5.63 13.67 2.88
CA VAL A 33 -5.17 14.13 4.19
C VAL A 33 -5.18 15.65 4.26
N LYS A 34 -5.85 16.21 5.28
CA LYS A 34 -5.99 17.67 5.45
C LYS A 34 -4.82 18.34 6.17
N SER A 35 -4.09 17.60 7.01
CA SER A 35 -3.01 18.16 7.83
C SER A 35 -1.63 17.70 7.35
N PRO A 36 -0.66 18.61 7.16
CA PRO A 36 0.71 18.25 6.83
C PRO A 36 1.40 17.49 7.97
N THR A 37 0.98 17.70 9.22
CA THR A 37 1.50 16.97 10.39
C THR A 37 1.17 15.49 10.29
N THR A 38 0.02 15.13 9.74
CA THR A 38 -0.36 13.73 9.51
C THR A 38 0.61 13.03 8.58
N ILE A 39 1.06 13.68 7.50
CA ILE A 39 2.07 13.11 6.60
C ILE A 39 3.38 12.82 7.34
N TYR A 40 3.87 13.77 8.15
CA TYR A 40 5.09 13.55 8.93
C TYR A 40 4.93 12.44 9.97
N ASN A 41 3.78 12.36 10.64
CA ASN A 41 3.49 11.29 11.59
C ASN A 41 3.43 9.93 10.89
N MET A 42 2.83 9.84 9.70
CA MET A 42 2.80 8.60 8.91
C MET A 42 4.21 8.17 8.47
N VAL A 43 5.07 9.12 8.07
CA VAL A 43 6.48 8.83 7.78
C VAL A 43 7.22 8.35 9.03
N ALA A 44 7.04 9.02 10.18
CA ALA A 44 7.67 8.64 11.45
C ALA A 44 7.24 7.24 11.94
N ARG A 45 5.99 6.87 11.67
CA ARG A 45 5.43 5.54 11.98
C ARG A 45 5.79 4.47 10.93
N GLY A 46 6.48 4.83 9.85
CA GLY A 46 6.87 3.92 8.77
C GLY A 46 5.73 3.53 7.81
N GLU A 47 4.58 4.20 7.91
CA GLU A 47 3.40 4.01 7.05
C GLU A 47 3.60 4.63 5.66
N LEU A 48 4.43 5.69 5.57
CA LEU A 48 4.84 6.31 4.31
C LEU A 48 6.36 6.25 4.14
N PRO A 49 6.87 6.23 2.89
CA PRO A 49 8.30 6.30 2.64
C PRO A 49 8.88 7.66 3.06
N PRO A 50 10.18 7.70 3.42
CA PRO A 50 10.85 8.96 3.72
C PRO A 50 10.86 9.88 2.51
N ALA A 51 10.88 11.18 2.76
CA ALA A 51 11.00 12.18 1.71
C ALA A 51 12.42 12.17 1.12
N ILE A 52 12.50 12.32 -0.19
CA ILE A 52 13.74 12.51 -0.95
C ILE A 52 14.01 14.02 -1.03
N GLU A 53 15.21 14.44 -0.63
CA GLU A 53 15.65 15.81 -0.81
C GLU A 53 16.28 15.97 -2.20
N ILE A 54 15.68 16.83 -3.04
CA ILE A 54 16.11 17.05 -4.43
C ILE A 54 16.80 18.41 -4.63
N GLY A 55 17.11 19.11 -3.54
CA GLY A 55 17.70 20.44 -3.54
C GLY A 55 17.51 21.09 -2.16
N ARG A 56 18.10 22.27 -1.92
CA ARG A 56 18.07 22.92 -0.61
C ARG A 56 16.64 23.05 -0.07
N GLY A 57 16.31 22.23 0.93
CA GLY A 57 15.01 22.25 1.61
C GLY A 57 13.82 21.74 0.78
N THR A 58 14.04 21.23 -0.43
CA THR A 58 12.96 20.72 -1.28
C THR A 58 12.78 19.22 -1.10
N LYS A 59 11.72 18.86 -0.35
CA LYS A 59 11.34 17.48 -0.09
C LYS A 59 10.26 16.99 -1.06
N ARG A 60 10.51 15.86 -1.70
CA ARG A 60 9.56 15.16 -2.59
C ARG A 60 9.39 13.72 -2.15
N TRP A 61 8.28 13.10 -2.56
CA TRP A 61 8.03 11.68 -2.33
C TRP A 61 7.93 10.97 -3.67
N ASP A 62 8.54 9.79 -3.75
CA ASP A 62 8.33 8.88 -4.86
C ASP A 62 6.93 8.28 -4.75
N TRP A 63 6.07 8.61 -5.71
CA TRP A 63 4.68 8.14 -5.72
C TRP A 63 4.59 6.62 -5.82
N ALA A 64 5.45 5.98 -6.61
CA ALA A 64 5.44 4.52 -6.72
C ALA A 64 5.78 3.85 -5.38
N ALA A 65 6.70 4.44 -4.60
CA ALA A 65 7.02 3.96 -3.26
C ALA A 65 5.86 4.17 -2.28
N VAL A 66 5.16 5.31 -2.37
CA VAL A 66 3.96 5.58 -1.57
C VAL A 66 2.87 4.55 -1.84
N VAL A 67 2.55 4.32 -3.12
CA VAL A 67 1.52 3.35 -3.53
C VAL A 67 1.84 1.95 -3.00
N ARG A 68 3.08 1.48 -3.14
CA ARG A 68 3.50 0.17 -2.62
C ARG A 68 3.32 0.06 -1.10
N LYS A 69 3.66 1.12 -0.36
CA LYS A 69 3.50 1.14 1.10
C LYS A 69 2.03 1.11 1.52
N VAL A 70 1.19 1.90 0.86
CA VAL A 70 -0.25 1.94 1.13
C VAL A 70 -0.91 0.61 0.79
N ALA A 71 -0.58 0.01 -0.36
CA ALA A 71 -1.10 -1.30 -0.77
C ALA A 71 -0.74 -2.40 0.24
N ALA A 72 0.54 -2.46 0.65
CA ALA A 72 1.00 -3.42 1.65
C ALA A 72 0.32 -3.25 3.01
N ALA A 73 -0.02 -2.01 3.40
CA ALA A 73 -0.76 -1.75 4.64
C ALA A 73 -2.22 -2.24 4.55
N GLN A 74 -2.88 -2.06 3.40
CA GLN A 74 -4.25 -2.54 3.19
C GLN A 74 -4.33 -4.07 3.16
N GLU A 75 -3.38 -4.72 2.50
CA GLU A 75 -3.31 -6.19 2.44
C GLU A 75 -3.22 -6.81 3.84
N ARG A 76 -2.30 -6.32 4.68
CA ARG A 76 -2.17 -6.78 6.08
C ARG A 76 -3.44 -6.54 6.90
N ALA A 77 -4.10 -5.40 6.70
CA ALA A 77 -5.35 -5.09 7.40
C ALA A 77 -6.48 -6.05 6.99
N PHE A 78 -6.54 -6.39 5.71
CA PHE A 78 -7.51 -7.33 5.17
C PHE A 78 -7.26 -8.76 5.68
N GLU A 79 -6.02 -9.24 5.67
CA GLU A 79 -5.66 -10.54 6.23
C GLU A 79 -5.99 -10.64 7.73
N ALA A 80 -5.69 -9.59 8.50
CA ALA A 80 -6.01 -9.52 9.92
C ALA A 80 -7.53 -9.60 10.17
N LEU A 81 -8.33 -8.97 9.30
CA LEU A 81 -9.79 -9.04 9.37
C LEU A 81 -10.29 -10.46 9.09
N ILE A 82 -9.76 -11.13 8.07
CA ILE A 82 -10.11 -12.52 7.75
C ILE A 82 -9.74 -13.44 8.91
N ALA A 83 -8.53 -13.31 9.45
CA ALA A 83 -8.07 -14.11 10.59
C ALA A 83 -8.97 -13.91 11.83
N ARG A 84 -9.42 -12.67 12.07
CA ARG A 84 -10.36 -12.38 13.16
C ARG A 84 -11.72 -13.04 12.94
N GLN A 85 -12.26 -13.00 11.72
CA GLN A 85 -13.53 -13.65 11.40
C GLN A 85 -13.43 -15.18 11.49
N ALA A 86 -12.33 -15.77 11.03
CA ALA A 86 -12.08 -17.21 11.13
C ALA A 86 -12.08 -17.68 12.60
N ARG A 87 -11.34 -16.98 13.47
CA ARG A 87 -11.32 -17.26 14.93
C ARG A 87 -12.71 -17.16 15.56
N ALA A 88 -13.46 -16.11 15.24
CA ALA A 88 -14.81 -15.92 15.76
C ALA A 88 -15.77 -17.04 15.30
N ARG A 89 -15.60 -17.56 14.09
CA ARG A 89 -16.39 -18.68 13.55
C ARG A 89 -16.04 -20.00 14.23
N GLU A 90 -14.75 -20.30 14.42
CA GLU A 90 -14.29 -21.49 15.14
C GLU A 90 -14.76 -21.49 16.60
N GLU A 91 -14.69 -20.35 17.29
CA GLU A 91 -15.17 -20.24 18.68
C GLU A 91 -16.69 -20.47 18.77
N ARG A 92 -17.45 -19.95 17.80
CA ARG A 92 -18.90 -20.16 17.72
C ARG A 92 -19.26 -21.61 17.40
N GLN A 93 -18.50 -22.29 16.53
CA GLN A 93 -18.67 -23.72 16.26
C GLN A 93 -18.33 -24.57 17.49
N LYS A 94 -17.23 -24.28 18.20
CA LYS A 94 -16.87 -24.99 19.44
C LYS A 94 -17.94 -24.85 20.52
N ARG A 95 -18.58 -23.69 20.65
CA ARG A 95 -19.72 -23.50 21.58
C ARG A 95 -20.97 -24.28 21.16
N LEU A 96 -21.26 -24.36 19.86
CA LEU A 96 -22.45 -25.06 19.35
C LEU A 96 -22.30 -26.59 19.39
N PHE A 97 -21.10 -27.13 19.21
CA PHE A 97 -20.84 -28.58 19.16
C PHE A 97 -20.12 -29.14 20.40
N GLY A 98 -19.65 -28.27 21.31
CA GLY A 98 -18.99 -28.65 22.56
C GLY A 98 -19.94 -29.04 23.70
N ASP A 99 -21.23 -28.75 23.56
CA ASP A 99 -22.26 -29.03 24.59
C ASP A 99 -22.94 -30.41 24.40
N SER A 100 -22.92 -30.96 23.17
CA SER A 100 -23.66 -32.18 22.81
C SER A 100 -23.03 -33.51 23.29
N ARG A 101 -22.01 -33.48 24.17
CA ARG A 101 -21.40 -34.71 24.70
C ARG A 101 -21.91 -35.11 26.09
N THR A 102 -22.82 -34.33 26.68
CA THR A 102 -23.21 -34.49 28.09
C THR A 102 -24.59 -35.11 28.32
N GLU A 103 -25.40 -35.32 27.28
CA GLU A 103 -26.79 -35.83 27.44
C GLU A 103 -27.02 -37.27 26.96
N ALA A 104 -25.99 -37.99 26.50
CA ALA A 104 -26.14 -39.38 26.03
C ALA A 104 -25.85 -40.45 27.10
N ARG A 105 -25.93 -40.11 28.38
CA ARG A 105 -25.87 -41.06 29.50
C ARG A 105 -26.90 -40.69 30.58
N SER A 106 -28.15 -41.08 30.38
CA SER A 106 -29.12 -41.31 31.45
C SER A 106 -30.09 -42.38 31.01
#